data_AF-A0A9K3IER9-F1
#
_entry.id   AF-A0A9K3IER9-F1
#
_cell.length_a   1.000
_cell.length_b   1.000
_cell.length_c   1.000
_cell.angle_alpha   90.00
_cell.angle_beta   90.00
_cell.angle_gamma   90.00
#
_symmetry.space_group_name_H-M   'P 1'
#
loop_
_entity.id
_entity.type
_entity.pdbx_description
1 polymer ?
#
loop_
_entity_poly.entity_id
_entity_poly.type
_entity_poly.pdbx_seq_one_letter_code
_entity_poly.pdbx_strand_id
1 'polypeptide(L)' 'MVTKTEQSQLQQLENQVENGGGGAWEYLSLICKLKLRRSDKVLKHGLTILNDPKKRSALGLEG' A
#
# COMPACT_ATOMS: atom_id res chain seq x y z
N MET A 1 -18.77 -2.56 4.49
CA MET A 1 -18.92 -1.19 3.94
C MET A 1 -17.65 -0.45 4.33
N VAL A 2 -17.03 0.31 3.41
CA VAL A 2 -15.82 1.09 3.73
C VAL A 2 -16.25 2.36 4.47
N THR A 3 -15.64 2.64 5.62
CA THR A 3 -15.93 3.83 6.41
C THR A 3 -15.25 5.08 5.85
N LYS A 4 -15.74 6.28 6.21
CA LYS A 4 -15.08 7.55 5.83
C LYS A 4 -13.63 7.61 6.32
N THR A 5 -13.36 7.09 7.51
CA THR A 5 -12.02 7.04 8.10
C THR A 5 -11.09 6.15 7.28
N GLU A 6 -11.55 4.97 6.87
CA GLU A 6 -10.77 4.06 6.02
C GLU A 6 -10.48 4.66 4.64
N GLN A 7 -11.44 5.36 4.04
CA GLN A 7 -11.20 6.07 2.78
C GLN A 7 -10.19 7.20 2.92
N SER A 8 -10.28 7.99 3.99
CA SER A 8 -9.33 9.07 4.25
C SER A 8 -7.91 8.54 4.48
N GLN A 9 -7.79 7.48 5.29
CA GLN A 9 -6.50 6.83 5.56
C GLN A 9 -5.90 6.25 4.27
N LEU A 10 -6.72 5.58 3.45
CA LEU A 10 -6.28 5.05 2.18
C LEU A 10 -5.78 6.15 1.24
N GLN A 11 -6.48 7.29 1.18
CA GLN A 11 -6.08 8.41 0.34
C GLN A 11 -4.80 9.08 0.83
N GLN A 12 -4.59 9.19 2.15
CA GLN A 12 -3.33 9.68 2.71
C GLN A 12 -2.16 8.74 2.38
N LEU A 13 -2.34 7.43 2.58
CA LEU A 13 -1.34 6.41 2.24
C LEU A 13 -1.03 6.42 0.74
N GLU A 14 -2.06 6.53 -0.11
CA GLU A 14 -1.88 6.65 -1.56
C GLU A 14 -0.99 7.85 -1.92
N ASN A 15 -1.34 9.04 -1.43
CA ASN A 15 -0.55 10.24 -1.66
C ASN A 15 0.89 10.08 -1.14
N GLN A 16 1.09 9.48 0.03
CA GLN A 16 2.41 9.28 0.58
C GLN A 16 3.27 8.37 -0.32
N VAL A 17 2.69 7.25 -0.78
CA VAL A 17 3.39 6.28 -1.63
C VAL A 17 3.66 6.86 -3.02
N GLU A 18 2.73 7.65 -3.58
CA GLU A 18 2.92 8.31 -4.88
C GLU A 18 4.05 9.36 -4.85
N ASN A 19 4.21 10.05 -3.71
CA ASN A 19 5.27 11.04 -3.51
C ASN A 19 6.61 10.44 -3.06
N GLY A 20 6.74 9.11 -3.06
CA GLY A 20 7.99 8.42 -2.71
C GLY A 20 8.26 8.30 -1.21
N GLY A 21 7.25 8.54 -0.37
CA GLY A 21 7.30 8.24 1.06
C GLY A 21 7.20 6.74 1.36
N GLY A 22 7.19 6.41 2.66
CA GLY A 22 6.98 5.03 3.14
C GLY A 22 5.52 4.58 3.05
N GLY A 23 5.19 3.41 3.61
CA GLY A 23 3.81 2.97 3.78
C GLY A 23 3.19 2.25 2.58
N ALA A 24 4.01 1.83 1.61
CA ALA A 24 3.53 1.08 0.44
C ALA A 24 2.89 -0.25 0.83
N TRP A 25 3.40 -0.91 1.88
CA TRP A 25 2.81 -2.14 2.39
C TRP A 25 1.47 -1.89 3.09
N GLU A 26 1.38 -0.87 3.94
CA GLU A 26 0.17 -0.47 4.65
C GLU A 26 -0.93 -0.05 3.68
N TYR A 27 -0.58 0.66 2.60
CA TYR A 27 -1.48 0.98 1.50
C TYR A 27 -2.04 -0.28 0.83
N LEU A 28 -1.17 -1.22 0.43
CA LEU A 28 -1.57 -2.45 -0.24
C LEU A 28 -2.40 -3.37 0.67
N SER A 29 -2.01 -3.48 1.94
CA SER A 29 -2.72 -4.24 2.97
C SER A 29 -4.12 -3.68 3.19
N LEU A 30 -4.25 -2.35 3.27
CA LEU A 30 -5.54 -1.68 3.42
C LEU A 30 -6.44 -1.87 2.19
N ILE A 31 -5.90 -1.80 0.97
CA ILE A 31 -6.66 -2.13 -0.25
C ILE A 31 -7.21 -3.55 -0.19
N CYS A 32 -6.38 -4.50 0.21
CA CYS A 32 -6.74 -5.91 0.31
C CYS A 32 -7.86 -6.13 1.35
N LYS A 33 -7.68 -5.54 2.54
CA LYS A 33 -8.67 -5.58 3.64
C LYS A 33 -10.03 -4.99 3.21
N LEU A 34 -10.01 -3.86 2.50
CA LEU A 34 -11.21 -3.16 2.04
C LEU A 34 -11.81 -3.74 0.76
N LYS A 35 -11.15 -4.72 0.13
CA LYS A 35 -11.55 -5.34 -1.16
C LYS A 35 -11.76 -4.31 -2.28
N LEU A 36 -10.91 -3.28 -2.34
CA LEU A 36 -11.00 -2.21 -3.33
C LEU A 36 -10.31 -2.59 -4.64
N ARG A 37 -10.90 -2.20 -5.78
CA ARG A 37 -10.26 -2.34 -7.10
C ARG A 37 -9.42 -1.11 -7.42
N ARG A 38 -8.10 -1.20 -7.20
CA ARG A 38 -7.08 -0.23 -7.67
C ARG A 38 -5.94 -0.94 -8.38
N SER A 39 -6.28 -1.78 -9.36
CA SER A 39 -5.37 -2.75 -9.98
C SER A 39 -4.07 -2.15 -10.50
N ASP A 40 -4.12 -0.97 -11.14
CA ASP A 40 -2.93 -0.26 -11.62
C ASP A 40 -1.96 0.10 -10.47
N LYS A 41 -2.48 0.76 -9.42
CA LYS A 41 -1.69 1.17 -8.26
C LYS A 41 -1.15 -0.05 -7.50
N VAL A 42 -1.99 -1.07 -7.32
CA VAL A 42 -1.60 -2.33 -6.67
C VAL A 42 -0.44 -2.98 -7.43
N LEU A 43 -0.55 -3.07 -8.76
CA LEU A 43 0.49 -3.64 -9.61
C LEU A 43 1.78 -2.81 -9.53
N LYS A 44 1.69 -1.50 -9.71
CA LYS A 44 2.85 -0.58 -9.68
C LYS A 44 3.61 -0.69 -8.36
N HIS A 45 2.92 -0.52 -7.23
CA HIS A 45 3.55 -0.51 -5.91
C HIS A 45 3.96 -1.92 -5.47
N GLY A 46 3.16 -2.94 -5.77
CA GLY A 46 3.51 -4.33 -5.51
C GLY A 46 4.78 -4.75 -6.24
N LEU A 47 4.88 -4.46 -7.55
CA LEU A 47 6.11 -4.73 -8.32
C LEU A 47 7.31 -3.95 -7.78
N THR A 48 7.12 -2.70 -7.37
CA THR A 48 8.19 -1.87 -6.80
C THR A 48 8.78 -2.50 -5.54
N ILE A 49 7.94 -3.07 -4.67
CA ILE A 49 8.38 -3.77 -3.47
C ILE A 49 9.06 -5.10 -3.84
N LEU A 50 8.45 -5.89 -4.73
CA LEU A 50 8.96 -7.23 -5.06
C LEU A 50 10.29 -7.20 -5.83
N ASN A 51 10.52 -6.14 -6.62
CA ASN A 51 11.75 -5.94 -7.40
C ASN A 51 12.90 -5.33 -6.59
N ASP A 52 12.63 -4.73 -5.42
CA ASP A 52 13.65 -4.18 -4.55
C ASP A 52 13.96 -5.17 -3.42
N PRO A 53 15.16 -5.80 -3.38
CA PRO A 53 15.48 -6.81 -2.38
C PRO A 53 15.40 -6.30 -0.94
N LYS A 54 15.70 -5.02 -0.69
CA LYS A 54 15.63 -4.44 0.66
C LYS A 54 14.18 -4.26 1.10
N LYS A 55 13.33 -3.70 0.23
CA LYS A 55 11.89 -3.53 0.50
C LYS A 55 11.20 -4.88 0.65
N ARG A 56 11.55 -5.86 -0.19
CA ARG A 56 11.04 -7.22 -0.09
C ARG A 56 11.43 -7.89 1.22
N SER A 57 12.69 -7.78 1.64
CA SER A 57 13.13 -8.36 2.92
C SER A 57 12.51 -7.66 4.14
N ALA A 58 12.10 -6.39 4.02
CA ALA A 58 11.37 -5.69 5.06
C ALA A 58 9.89 -6.16 5.20
N LEU A 59 9.35 -6.89 4.21
CA LEU A 59 8.03 -7.49 4.32
C LEU A 59 8.04 -8.57 5.39
N GLY A 60 7.30 -8.34 6.49
CA GLY A 60 7.21 -9.29 7.61
C GLY A 60 8.19 -9.04 8.75
N LEU A 61 8.99 -7.97 8.70
CA LEU A 61 9.79 -7.49 9.83
C LEU A 61 9.01 -6.57 10.79
N GLU A 62 7.73 -6.33 10.51
CA GLU A 62 6.81 -5.63 11.41
C GLU A 62 6.26 -6.62 12.44
N GLY A 63 7.07 -6.88 13.49
CA GLY A 63 6.72 -7.67 14.67
C GLY A 63 7.15 -6.95 15.93
#